data_AF-A0A6L8SY57-F1
#
_entry.id   AF-A0A6L8SY57-F1
#
_cell.length_a   1.000
_cell.length_b   1.000
_cell.length_c   1.000
_cell.angle_alpha   90.00
_cell.angle_beta   90.00
_cell.angle_gamma   90.00
#
_symmetry.space_group_name_H-M   'P 1'
#
loop_
_entity.id
_entity.type
_entity.pdbx_description
1 polymer ?
#
loop_
_entity_poly.entity_id
_entity_poly.type
_entity_poly.pdbx_seq_one_letter_code
_entity_poly.pdbx_strand_id
1 'polypeptide(L)'
;MITREAALEFGLSFQNTYTERPFRDQNWQVVRARENKKIFLWIYERNGYVNLNVKADPEWRDFWRSAYESVQAGYHQNKEHWNTIILNGTVPDKDIKRMISESYDLVTYSPTKKIYEAVKQIPKGCVATYGQVAEMAGNPRMSRAVGNALHKNPDPGHIPCYRVVNFRGELSGAFAFGGKDVQKKLLEADGIEVVNGTVDLKKYGLTQRDDKL
;
A
#
# COMPACT_ATOMS: atom_id res chain seq x y z
N MET A 1 -19.71 19.67 -2.51
CA MET A 1 -20.06 18.40 -1.86
C MET A 1 -20.50 18.76 -0.46
N ILE A 2 -21.82 18.86 -0.27
CA ILE A 2 -22.42 19.29 1.01
C ILE A 2 -23.41 18.27 1.58
N THR A 3 -23.69 17.19 0.84
CA THR A 3 -24.71 16.20 1.19
C THR A 3 -24.10 14.83 1.50
N ARG A 4 -24.83 14.03 2.27
CA ARG A 4 -24.50 12.64 2.59
C ARG A 4 -24.41 11.80 1.32
N GLU A 5 -25.35 11.98 0.41
CA GLU A 5 -25.51 11.21 -0.82
C GLU A 5 -24.29 11.41 -1.73
N ALA A 6 -23.84 12.64 -1.92
CA ALA A 6 -22.68 12.94 -2.75
C ALA A 6 -21.37 12.37 -2.17
N ALA A 7 -21.21 12.41 -0.84
CA ALA A 7 -20.05 11.81 -0.18
C ALA A 7 -20.08 10.27 -0.27
N LEU A 8 -21.26 9.67 -0.10
CA LEU A 8 -21.46 8.23 -0.20
C LEU A 8 -21.22 7.72 -1.63
N GLU A 9 -21.79 8.39 -2.63
CA GLU A 9 -21.60 8.06 -4.05
C GLU A 9 -20.13 8.09 -4.42
N PHE A 10 -19.42 9.16 -4.03
CA PHE A 10 -17.99 9.27 -4.28
C PHE A 10 -17.20 8.16 -3.56
N GLY A 11 -17.50 7.89 -2.29
CA GLY A 11 -16.86 6.79 -1.55
C GLY A 11 -17.11 5.40 -2.17
N LEU A 12 -18.27 5.17 -2.76
CA LEU A 12 -18.61 3.92 -3.44
C LEU A 12 -18.04 3.81 -4.86
N SER A 13 -17.57 4.92 -5.44
CA SER A 13 -16.92 4.91 -6.76
C SER A 13 -15.55 4.22 -6.76
N PHE A 14 -14.92 4.04 -5.60
CA PHE A 14 -13.65 3.34 -5.47
C PHE A 14 -13.80 1.83 -5.63
N GLN A 15 -12.77 1.20 -6.22
CA GLN A 15 -12.77 -0.24 -6.49
C GLN A 15 -12.99 -1.07 -5.21
N ASN A 16 -13.79 -2.14 -5.33
CA ASN A 16 -14.01 -3.09 -4.24
C ASN A 16 -14.47 -2.44 -2.93
N THR A 17 -15.36 -1.44 -2.98
CA THR A 17 -15.93 -0.83 -1.78
C THR A 17 -17.38 -1.28 -1.50
N TYR A 18 -17.86 -1.04 -0.28
CA TYR A 18 -19.25 -1.23 0.10
C TYR A 18 -19.62 -0.33 1.28
N THR A 19 -20.92 -0.10 1.48
CA THR A 19 -21.46 0.68 2.60
C THR A 19 -22.20 -0.19 3.61
N GLU A 20 -22.19 0.26 4.86
CA GLU A 20 -22.86 -0.39 5.99
C GLU A 20 -23.30 0.68 7.00
N ARG A 21 -24.30 0.35 7.84
CA ARG A 21 -24.64 1.10 9.05
C ARG A 21 -24.41 0.20 10.27
N PRO A 22 -23.16 0.09 10.77
CA PRO A 22 -22.80 -0.92 11.77
C PRO A 22 -23.27 -0.57 13.19
N PHE A 23 -23.85 0.61 13.40
CA PHE A 23 -24.31 1.08 14.71
C PHE A 23 -25.83 1.05 14.81
N ARG A 24 -26.33 0.97 16.05
CA ARG A 24 -27.78 1.12 16.32
C ARG A 24 -28.29 2.49 15.88
N ASP A 25 -27.48 3.52 16.09
CA ASP A 25 -27.75 4.87 15.61
C ASP A 25 -27.62 4.93 14.08
N GLN A 26 -28.77 5.11 13.42
CA GLN A 26 -28.89 5.19 11.97
C GLN A 26 -28.29 6.46 11.36
N ASN A 27 -27.91 7.43 12.19
CA ASN A 27 -27.16 8.60 11.75
C ASN A 27 -25.83 8.21 11.09
N TRP A 28 -25.18 7.16 11.60
CA TRP A 28 -23.85 6.75 11.17
C TRP A 28 -23.91 5.79 9.99
N GLN A 29 -23.19 6.17 8.93
CA GLN A 29 -22.98 5.35 7.76
C GLN A 29 -21.49 5.30 7.45
N VAL A 30 -21.00 4.14 7.02
CA VAL A 30 -19.57 3.96 6.70
C VAL A 30 -19.39 3.40 5.31
N VAL A 31 -18.21 3.65 4.73
CA VAL A 31 -17.72 3.01 3.52
C VAL A 31 -16.43 2.26 3.84
N ARG A 32 -16.36 1.01 3.39
CA ARG A 32 -15.27 0.07 3.67
C ARG A 32 -14.62 -0.43 2.40
N ALA A 33 -13.33 -0.71 2.48
CA ALA A 33 -12.63 -1.52 1.48
C ALA A 33 -12.95 -3.01 1.71
N ARG A 34 -13.40 -3.72 0.68
CA ARG A 34 -13.81 -5.15 0.76
C ARG A 34 -12.63 -6.08 1.05
N GLU A 35 -11.45 -5.78 0.52
CA GLU A 35 -10.26 -6.62 0.66
C GLU A 35 -9.87 -6.89 2.12
N ASN A 36 -10.02 -5.90 3.00
CA ASN A 36 -9.57 -5.97 4.39
C ASN A 36 -10.61 -5.50 5.42
N LYS A 37 -11.82 -5.17 4.96
CA LYS A 37 -12.97 -4.71 5.75
C LYS A 37 -12.73 -3.40 6.53
N LYS A 38 -11.62 -2.70 6.28
CA LYS A 38 -11.31 -1.44 6.96
C LYS A 38 -12.22 -0.32 6.46
N ILE A 39 -12.65 0.53 7.38
CA ILE A 39 -13.41 1.74 7.09
C ILE A 39 -12.41 2.83 6.66
N PHE A 40 -12.74 3.58 5.61
CA PHE A 40 -11.99 4.77 5.21
C PHE A 40 -12.85 6.03 5.16
N LEU A 41 -14.17 5.89 5.18
CA LEU A 41 -15.08 7.03 5.20
C LEU A 41 -16.20 6.76 6.19
N TRP A 42 -16.36 7.65 7.16
CA TRP A 42 -17.55 7.71 8.01
C TRP A 42 -18.36 8.93 7.60
N ILE A 43 -19.67 8.81 7.60
CA ILE A 43 -20.62 9.85 7.23
C ILE A 43 -21.68 9.91 8.32
N TYR A 44 -21.87 11.08 8.91
CA TYR A 44 -22.84 11.29 9.99
C TYR A 44 -23.25 12.77 10.05
N GLU A 45 -24.39 13.05 10.66
CA GLU A 45 -24.87 14.41 10.91
C GLU A 45 -24.56 14.82 12.34
N ARG A 46 -24.11 16.07 12.50
CA ARG A 46 -23.85 16.69 13.80
C ARG A 46 -23.93 18.20 13.67
N ASN A 47 -24.59 18.85 14.63
CA ASN A 47 -24.75 20.30 14.68
C ASN A 47 -25.35 20.90 13.39
N GLY A 48 -26.27 20.18 12.74
CA GLY A 48 -26.93 20.63 11.51
C GLY A 48 -26.10 20.45 10.23
N TYR A 49 -24.91 19.86 10.29
CA TYR A 49 -24.06 19.59 9.13
C TYR A 49 -23.77 18.10 8.95
N VAL A 50 -23.56 17.70 7.70
CA VAL A 50 -22.93 16.41 7.40
C VAL A 50 -21.44 16.51 7.73
N ASN A 51 -20.92 15.51 8.42
CA ASN A 51 -19.54 15.41 8.84
C ASN A 51 -18.95 14.12 8.27
N LEU A 52 -17.69 14.18 7.84
CA LEU A 52 -16.95 13.05 7.31
C LEU A 52 -15.74 12.74 8.20
N ASN A 53 -15.59 11.50 8.67
CA ASN A 53 -14.28 11.08 9.20
C ASN A 53 -13.50 10.33 8.13
N VAL A 54 -12.27 10.78 7.90
CA VAL A 54 -11.33 10.21 6.93
C VAL A 54 -9.99 9.93 7.61
N LYS A 55 -9.33 8.82 7.22
CA LYS A 55 -7.96 8.57 7.63
C LYS A 55 -7.03 9.59 7.00
N ALA A 56 -6.02 10.00 7.76
CA ALA A 56 -4.99 10.90 7.29
C ALA A 56 -3.62 10.40 7.77
N ASP A 57 -2.63 10.51 6.88
CA ASP A 57 -1.22 10.42 7.24
C ASP A 57 -0.85 11.65 8.10
N PRO A 58 0.06 11.55 9.09
CA PRO A 58 0.40 12.67 9.97
C PRO A 58 0.75 13.98 9.23
N GLU A 59 1.45 13.92 8.11
CA GLU A 59 1.84 15.12 7.35
C GLU A 59 0.61 15.82 6.74
N TRP A 60 -0.21 15.06 6.00
CA TRP A 60 -1.43 15.57 5.38
C TRP A 60 -2.49 15.96 6.41
N ARG A 61 -2.56 15.24 7.53
CA ARG A 61 -3.48 15.50 8.64
C ARG A 61 -3.37 16.94 9.12
N ASP A 62 -2.15 17.38 9.40
CA ASP A 62 -1.89 18.70 9.96
C ASP A 62 -2.05 19.78 8.89
N PHE A 63 -1.59 19.50 7.66
CA PHE A 63 -1.84 20.38 6.51
C PHE A 63 -3.34 20.71 6.35
N TRP A 64 -4.20 19.68 6.30
CA TRP A 64 -5.62 19.89 6.05
C TRP A 64 -6.32 20.66 7.18
N ARG A 65 -5.92 20.42 8.44
CA ARG A 65 -6.44 21.16 9.61
C ARG A 65 -6.02 22.62 9.61
N SER A 66 -4.80 22.91 9.15
CA SER A 66 -4.31 24.28 9.02
C SER A 66 -4.92 25.00 7.82
N ALA A 67 -5.23 24.29 6.74
CA ALA A 67 -5.78 24.87 5.52
C ALA A 67 -7.26 25.27 5.65
N TYR A 68 -8.06 24.57 6.47
CA TYR A 68 -9.49 24.83 6.62
C TYR A 68 -9.96 24.70 8.07
N GLU A 69 -10.62 25.72 8.60
CA GLU A 69 -11.25 25.68 9.93
C GLU A 69 -12.31 24.56 10.06
N SER A 70 -12.93 24.21 8.93
CA SER A 70 -13.93 23.14 8.83
C SER A 70 -13.31 21.75 8.78
N VAL A 71 -11.98 21.63 8.86
CA VAL A 71 -11.28 20.35 9.02
C VAL A 71 -10.65 20.30 10.41
N GLN A 72 -11.11 19.35 11.22
CA GLN A 72 -10.78 19.24 12.63
C GLN A 72 -10.20 17.87 12.97
N ALA A 73 -9.72 17.72 14.21
CA ALA A 73 -9.30 16.42 14.70
C ALA A 73 -10.47 15.42 14.75
N GLY A 74 -10.22 14.16 14.39
CA GLY A 74 -11.25 13.13 14.26
C GLY A 74 -12.17 12.98 15.47
N TYR A 75 -13.46 13.27 15.27
CA TYR A 75 -14.51 13.09 16.26
C TYR A 75 -14.81 11.61 16.47
N HIS A 76 -14.81 11.16 17.73
CA HIS A 76 -14.91 9.73 18.11
C HIS A 76 -13.86 8.81 17.46
N GLN A 77 -12.76 9.38 16.94
CA GLN A 77 -11.66 8.64 16.31
C GLN A 77 -10.32 8.99 16.96
N ASN A 78 -9.28 8.22 16.62
CA ASN A 78 -7.91 8.55 17.01
C ASN A 78 -7.45 9.82 16.26
N LYS A 79 -7.21 10.90 17.01
CA LYS A 79 -6.85 12.22 16.50
C LYS A 79 -5.48 12.26 15.82
N GLU A 80 -4.65 11.23 16.01
CA GLU A 80 -3.37 11.11 15.30
C GLU A 80 -3.53 10.63 13.86
N HIS A 81 -4.62 9.93 13.54
CA HIS A 81 -4.80 9.22 12.26
C HIS A 81 -6.07 9.60 11.52
N TRP A 82 -6.90 10.46 12.09
CA TRP A 82 -8.20 10.81 11.54
C TRP A 82 -8.47 12.30 11.59
N ASN A 83 -9.08 12.80 10.51
CA ASN A 83 -9.66 14.14 10.43
C ASN A 83 -11.19 14.03 10.33
N THR A 84 -11.87 15.04 10.87
CA THR A 84 -13.29 15.30 10.62
C THR A 84 -13.42 16.48 9.67
N ILE A 85 -14.14 16.30 8.57
CA ILE A 85 -14.47 17.36 7.61
C ILE A 85 -15.93 17.74 7.83
N ILE A 86 -16.19 19.01 8.11
CA ILE A 86 -17.55 19.56 8.25
C ILE A 86 -18.00 20.07 6.88
N LEU A 87 -19.07 19.50 6.33
CA LEU A 87 -19.59 19.86 5.01
C LEU A 87 -20.51 21.08 5.08
N ASN A 88 -19.94 22.25 5.37
CA ASN A 88 -20.63 23.54 5.43
C ASN A 88 -20.42 24.42 4.18
N GLY A 89 -19.82 23.87 3.12
CA GLY A 89 -19.54 24.57 1.86
C GLY A 89 -18.25 25.40 1.83
N THR A 90 -17.48 25.46 2.92
CA THR A 90 -16.21 26.21 2.96
C THR A 90 -15.01 25.45 2.38
N VAL A 91 -15.07 24.11 2.36
CA VAL A 91 -14.02 23.27 1.76
C VAL A 91 -14.40 22.98 0.29
N PRO A 92 -13.52 23.28 -0.69
CA PRO A 92 -13.79 22.97 -2.09
C PRO A 92 -14.00 21.47 -2.33
N ASP A 93 -14.90 21.12 -3.24
CA ASP A 93 -15.24 19.74 -3.60
C ASP A 93 -14.03 18.89 -3.98
N LYS A 94 -13.08 19.49 -4.71
CA LYS A 94 -11.83 18.83 -5.11
C LYS A 94 -11.01 18.37 -3.90
N ASP A 95 -11.00 19.16 -2.84
CA ASP A 95 -10.18 18.90 -1.65
C ASP A 95 -10.88 17.90 -0.72
N ILE A 96 -12.22 17.95 -0.64
CA ILE A 96 -13.02 16.88 0.01
C ILE A 96 -12.77 15.53 -0.67
N LYS A 97 -12.90 15.49 -2.00
CA LYS A 97 -12.65 14.27 -2.78
C LYS A 97 -11.23 13.76 -2.62
N ARG A 98 -10.25 14.67 -2.59
CA ARG A 98 -8.85 14.34 -2.34
C ARG A 98 -8.66 13.69 -0.97
N MET A 99 -9.17 14.28 0.11
CA MET A 99 -9.07 13.71 1.45
C MET A 99 -9.73 12.32 1.58
N ILE A 100 -10.87 12.11 0.91
CA ILE A 100 -11.51 10.78 0.85
C ILE A 100 -10.63 9.77 0.10
N SER A 101 -10.03 10.20 -1.02
CA SER A 101 -9.14 9.37 -1.83
C SER A 101 -7.88 8.97 -1.04
N GLU A 102 -7.22 9.92 -0.39
CA GLU A 102 -6.06 9.69 0.48
C GLU A 102 -6.37 8.69 1.59
N SER A 103 -7.56 8.79 2.19
CA SER A 103 -8.03 7.85 3.20
C SER A 103 -8.24 6.43 2.65
N TYR A 104 -8.82 6.31 1.45
CA TYR A 104 -8.99 5.02 0.77
C TYR A 104 -7.62 4.38 0.48
N ASP A 105 -6.68 5.17 -0.06
CA ASP A 105 -5.33 4.71 -0.34
C ASP A 105 -4.62 4.23 0.93
N LEU A 106 -4.76 4.96 2.05
CA LEU A 106 -4.17 4.56 3.33
C LEU A 106 -4.69 3.22 3.87
N VAL A 107 -5.98 2.91 3.67
CA VAL A 107 -6.53 1.64 4.16
C VAL A 107 -6.28 0.48 3.21
N THR A 108 -6.13 0.74 1.90
CA THR A 108 -5.89 -0.28 0.88
C THR A 108 -4.42 -0.51 0.58
N TYR A 109 -3.55 0.42 1.00
CA TYR A 109 -2.11 0.27 0.87
C TYR A 109 -1.62 -0.99 1.60
N SER A 110 -0.97 -1.86 0.82
CA SER A 110 -0.35 -3.09 1.30
C SER A 110 1.09 -3.16 0.78
N PRO A 111 2.10 -2.89 1.63
CA PRO A 111 3.50 -3.04 1.26
C PRO A 111 3.78 -4.42 0.69
N THR A 112 3.24 -5.47 1.33
CA THR A 112 3.42 -6.85 0.90
C THR A 112 2.89 -7.12 -0.51
N LYS A 113 1.71 -6.58 -0.86
CA LYS A 113 1.15 -6.70 -2.22
C LYS A 113 2.07 -6.03 -3.23
N LYS A 114 2.53 -4.79 -2.95
CA LYS A 114 3.47 -4.08 -3.83
C LYS A 114 4.81 -4.81 -3.98
N ILE A 115 5.33 -5.41 -2.90
CA ILE A 115 6.56 -6.21 -2.93
C ILE A 115 6.39 -7.42 -3.85
N TYR A 116 5.29 -8.16 -3.73
CA TYR A 116 5.03 -9.31 -4.61
C TYR A 116 4.89 -8.90 -6.06
N GLU A 117 4.18 -7.80 -6.35
CA GLU A 117 4.09 -7.28 -7.71
C GLU A 117 5.46 -6.84 -8.25
N ALA A 118 6.29 -6.17 -7.46
CA ALA A 118 7.66 -5.82 -7.84
C ALA A 118 8.52 -7.06 -8.16
N VAL A 119 8.41 -8.12 -7.35
CA VAL A 119 9.14 -9.38 -7.57
C VAL A 119 8.70 -10.08 -8.86
N LYS A 120 7.39 -10.04 -9.19
CA LYS A 120 6.87 -10.58 -10.45
C LYS A 120 7.45 -9.87 -11.68
N GLN A 121 7.85 -8.61 -11.55
CA GLN A 121 8.47 -7.84 -12.64
C GLN A 121 9.94 -8.21 -12.88
N ILE A 122 10.59 -8.99 -12.00
CA ILE A 122 11.98 -9.40 -12.22
C ILE A 122 12.01 -10.43 -13.37
N PRO A 123 12.62 -10.11 -14.53
CA PRO A 123 12.61 -11.01 -15.68
C PRO A 123 13.36 -12.32 -15.41
N LYS A 124 13.03 -13.36 -16.18
CA LYS A 124 13.86 -14.57 -16.24
C LYS A 124 15.27 -14.20 -16.71
N GLY A 125 16.29 -14.80 -16.09
CA GLY A 125 17.69 -14.46 -16.38
C GLY A 125 18.22 -13.24 -15.62
N CYS A 126 17.39 -12.58 -14.80
CA CYS A 126 17.79 -11.44 -13.98
C CYS A 126 17.58 -11.71 -12.48
N VAL A 127 18.35 -11.00 -11.66
CA VAL A 127 18.17 -10.91 -10.21
C VAL A 127 17.98 -9.46 -9.79
N ALA A 128 17.29 -9.25 -8.67
CA ALA A 128 17.21 -7.95 -8.02
C ALA A 128 17.68 -8.07 -6.56
N THR A 129 18.29 -7.00 -6.04
CA THR A 129 18.60 -6.94 -4.62
C THR A 129 17.35 -6.62 -3.80
N TYR A 130 17.33 -6.97 -2.51
CA TYR A 130 16.26 -6.53 -1.60
C TYR A 130 16.01 -5.01 -1.64
N GLY A 131 17.07 -4.21 -1.84
CA GLY A 131 16.97 -2.75 -1.98
C GLY A 131 16.27 -2.34 -3.26
N GLN A 132 16.62 -2.96 -4.40
CA GLN A 132 15.95 -2.70 -5.68
C GLN A 132 14.48 -3.09 -5.64
N VAL A 133 14.14 -4.23 -5.03
CA VAL A 133 12.72 -4.63 -4.85
C VAL A 133 11.99 -3.62 -3.96
N ALA A 134 12.62 -3.11 -2.91
CA ALA A 134 12.04 -2.07 -2.05
C ALA A 134 11.78 -0.76 -2.83
N GLU A 135 12.72 -0.35 -3.68
CA GLU A 135 12.57 0.79 -4.59
C GLU A 135 11.43 0.59 -5.59
N MET A 136 11.40 -0.55 -6.29
CA MET A 136 10.34 -0.91 -7.25
C MET A 136 8.95 -0.95 -6.61
N ALA A 137 8.86 -1.34 -5.33
CA ALA A 137 7.61 -1.36 -4.57
C ALA A 137 7.25 0.01 -3.94
N GLY A 138 8.04 1.05 -4.22
CA GLY A 138 7.73 2.45 -3.92
C GLY A 138 8.32 2.99 -2.61
N ASN A 139 9.18 2.24 -1.92
CA ASN A 139 9.86 2.74 -0.72
C ASN A 139 11.24 2.08 -0.54
N PRO A 140 12.35 2.75 -0.94
CA PRO A 140 13.69 2.18 -0.84
C PRO A 140 14.16 1.85 0.58
N ARG A 141 13.47 2.33 1.63
CA ARG A 141 13.80 2.05 3.03
C ARG A 141 13.18 0.76 3.58
N MET A 142 12.45 -0.01 2.76
CA MET A 142 11.70 -1.19 3.24
C MET A 142 12.34 -2.55 2.95
N SER A 143 13.65 -2.64 2.70
CA SER A 143 14.36 -3.91 2.42
C SER A 143 14.09 -5.01 3.46
N ARG A 144 13.94 -4.66 4.74
CA ARG A 144 13.57 -5.63 5.79
C ARG A 144 12.13 -6.15 5.62
N ALA A 145 11.20 -5.28 5.23
CA ALA A 145 9.84 -5.68 4.92
C ALA A 145 9.78 -6.59 3.69
N VAL A 146 10.64 -6.36 2.69
CA VAL A 146 10.82 -7.28 1.55
C VAL A 146 11.18 -8.67 2.04
N GLY A 147 12.24 -8.82 2.85
CA GLY A 147 12.63 -10.12 3.40
C GLY A 147 11.49 -10.84 4.14
N ASN A 148 10.77 -10.11 4.99
CA ASN A 148 9.63 -10.66 5.73
C ASN A 148 8.48 -11.10 4.81
N ALA A 149 8.21 -10.36 3.72
CA ALA A 149 7.21 -10.71 2.73
C ALA A 149 7.61 -11.96 1.94
N LEU A 150 8.84 -12.02 1.42
CA LEU A 150 9.30 -13.16 0.62
C LEU A 150 9.33 -14.47 1.43
N HIS A 151 9.62 -14.40 2.73
CA HIS A 151 9.55 -15.57 3.61
C HIS A 151 8.12 -16.11 3.78
N LYS A 152 7.10 -15.26 3.58
CA LYS A 152 5.67 -15.59 3.68
C LYS A 152 5.01 -15.63 2.31
N ASN A 153 5.78 -15.82 1.24
CA ASN A 153 5.29 -15.83 -0.12
C ASN A 153 4.13 -16.85 -0.26
N PRO A 154 2.88 -16.39 -0.47
CA PRO A 154 1.72 -17.27 -0.51
C PRO A 154 1.62 -18.06 -1.82
N ASP A 155 2.40 -17.69 -2.85
CA ASP A 155 2.36 -18.29 -4.17
C ASP A 155 3.78 -18.41 -4.78
N PRO A 156 4.60 -19.37 -4.30
CA PRO A 156 5.95 -19.58 -4.80
C PRO A 156 6.04 -19.94 -6.30
N GLY A 157 4.94 -20.38 -6.91
CA GLY A 157 4.89 -20.73 -8.33
C GLY A 157 4.86 -19.51 -9.24
N HIS A 158 4.19 -18.43 -8.83
CA HIS A 158 4.05 -17.21 -9.65
C HIS A 158 4.81 -16.00 -9.11
N ILE A 159 5.30 -16.04 -7.86
CA ILE A 159 6.13 -15.00 -7.26
C ILE A 159 7.57 -15.54 -7.15
N PRO A 160 8.47 -15.21 -8.11
CA PRO A 160 9.81 -15.80 -8.21
C PRO A 160 10.79 -15.21 -7.19
N CYS A 161 10.53 -15.41 -5.89
CA CYS A 161 11.34 -14.84 -4.81
C CYS A 161 12.79 -15.35 -4.78
N TYR A 162 13.09 -16.47 -5.45
CA TYR A 162 14.46 -16.98 -5.62
C TYR A 162 15.36 -16.05 -6.46
N ARG A 163 14.77 -15.14 -7.26
CA ARG A 163 15.48 -14.10 -8.01
C ARG A 163 15.93 -12.92 -7.14
N VAL A 164 15.59 -12.92 -5.84
CA VAL A 164 15.99 -11.86 -4.92
C VAL A 164 17.22 -12.27 -4.11
N VAL A 165 18.29 -11.47 -4.21
CA VAL A 165 19.58 -11.70 -3.56
C VAL A 165 19.95 -10.51 -2.68
N ASN A 166 20.99 -10.65 -1.83
CA ASN A 166 21.46 -9.51 -1.06
C ASN A 166 22.29 -8.53 -1.90
N PHE A 167 22.72 -7.41 -1.30
CA PHE A 167 23.46 -6.36 -2.01
C PHE A 167 24.83 -6.81 -2.55
N ARG A 168 25.37 -7.94 -2.08
CA ARG A 168 26.60 -8.56 -2.57
C ARG A 168 26.34 -9.65 -3.63
N GLY A 169 25.09 -9.89 -3.99
CA GLY A 169 24.69 -10.98 -4.87
C GLY A 169 24.61 -12.35 -4.19
N GLU A 170 24.79 -12.41 -2.87
CA GLU A 170 24.78 -13.68 -2.13
C GLU A 170 23.35 -14.22 -2.03
N LEU A 171 23.23 -15.54 -2.13
CA LEU A 171 21.99 -16.27 -1.94
C LEU A 171 21.49 -16.16 -0.49
N SER A 172 20.21 -16.45 -0.31
CA SER A 172 19.58 -16.58 1.00
C SER A 172 20.09 -17.83 1.76
N GLY A 173 19.85 -17.85 3.08
CA GLY A 173 20.28 -18.95 3.94
C GLY A 173 19.73 -20.33 3.52
N ALA A 174 20.45 -21.38 3.90
CA ALA A 174 20.35 -22.77 3.40
C ALA A 174 18.97 -23.47 3.50
N PHE A 175 17.92 -22.82 4.00
CA PHE A 175 16.58 -23.40 4.13
C PHE A 175 15.45 -22.47 3.71
N ALA A 176 15.76 -21.26 3.22
CA ALA A 176 14.73 -20.29 2.82
C ALA A 176 13.80 -20.82 1.71
N PHE A 177 14.25 -21.83 0.95
CA PHE A 177 13.54 -22.43 -0.18
C PHE A 177 13.30 -23.95 -0.01
N GLY A 178 13.23 -24.45 1.22
CA GLY A 178 12.92 -25.87 1.47
C GLY A 178 14.12 -26.81 1.35
N GLY A 179 15.34 -26.29 1.26
CA GLY A 179 16.56 -27.08 1.31
C GLY A 179 17.80 -26.31 0.90
N LYS A 180 18.96 -26.87 1.26
CA LYS A 180 20.25 -26.35 0.81
C LYS A 180 20.29 -26.45 -0.72
N ASP A 181 20.78 -25.40 -1.36
CA ASP A 181 20.94 -25.29 -2.82
C ASP A 181 19.66 -25.16 -3.67
N VAL A 182 18.46 -25.11 -3.09
CA VAL A 182 17.22 -24.94 -3.89
C VAL A 182 17.21 -23.61 -4.64
N GLN A 183 17.59 -22.51 -3.99
CA GLN A 183 17.67 -21.21 -4.67
C GLN A 183 18.65 -21.24 -5.85
N LYS A 184 19.81 -21.89 -5.66
CA LYS A 184 20.82 -22.04 -6.70
C LYS A 184 20.25 -22.76 -7.92
N LYS A 185 19.60 -23.92 -7.72
CA LYS A 185 19.00 -24.70 -8.82
C LYS A 185 17.94 -23.91 -9.60
N LEU A 186 17.11 -23.14 -8.90
CA LEU A 186 16.09 -22.31 -9.54
C LEU A 186 16.71 -21.17 -10.37
N LEU A 187 17.77 -20.53 -9.86
CA LEU A 187 18.53 -19.51 -10.60
C LEU A 187 19.22 -20.11 -11.82
N GLU A 188 19.86 -21.27 -11.69
CA GLU A 188 20.53 -21.95 -12.81
C GLU A 188 19.52 -22.38 -13.88
N ALA A 189 18.33 -22.85 -13.50
CA ALA A 189 17.24 -23.13 -14.43
C ALA A 189 16.71 -21.86 -15.15
N ASP A 190 16.92 -20.70 -14.53
CA ASP A 190 16.67 -19.39 -15.10
C ASP A 190 17.82 -18.85 -15.97
N GLY A 191 18.90 -19.61 -16.13
CA GLY A 191 20.08 -19.22 -16.90
C GLY A 191 21.06 -18.33 -16.13
N ILE A 192 20.94 -18.30 -14.79
CA ILE A 192 21.76 -17.45 -13.92
C ILE A 192 22.84 -18.33 -13.27
N GLU A 193 24.09 -18.02 -13.58
CA GLU A 193 25.26 -18.69 -13.01
C GLU A 193 25.48 -18.27 -11.55
N VAL A 194 25.69 -19.27 -10.67
CA VAL A 194 25.97 -19.06 -9.25
C VAL A 194 27.34 -19.65 -8.90
N VAL A 195 28.28 -18.79 -8.51
CA VAL A 195 29.64 -19.17 -8.11
C VAL A 195 29.81 -18.93 -6.62
N ASN A 196 30.19 -19.98 -5.86
CA ASN A 196 30.40 -19.91 -4.41
C ASN A 196 29.21 -19.30 -3.62
N GLY A 197 27.97 -19.52 -4.08
CA GLY A 197 26.78 -18.99 -3.43
C GLY A 197 26.48 -17.52 -3.76
N THR A 198 27.10 -16.99 -4.81
CA THR A 198 26.95 -15.58 -5.23
C THR A 198 26.63 -15.49 -6.73
N VAL A 199 25.78 -14.53 -7.08
CA VAL A 199 25.45 -14.13 -8.46
C VAL A 199 26.23 -12.86 -8.81
N ASP A 200 26.77 -12.79 -10.03
CA ASP A 200 27.37 -11.56 -10.54
C ASP A 200 26.27 -10.52 -10.87
N LEU A 201 26.15 -9.51 -10.00
CA LEU A 201 25.19 -8.42 -10.17
C LEU A 201 25.47 -7.54 -11.38
N LYS A 202 26.69 -7.49 -11.92
CA LYS A 202 26.96 -6.74 -13.17
C LYS A 202 26.40 -7.48 -14.38
N LYS A 203 26.41 -8.81 -14.35
CA LYS A 203 25.95 -9.67 -15.44
C LYS A 203 24.45 -9.91 -15.40
N TYR A 204 23.89 -10.16 -14.22
CA TYR A 204 22.50 -10.58 -14.05
C TYR A 204 21.64 -9.60 -13.24
N GLY A 205 22.23 -8.57 -12.63
CA GLY A 205 21.46 -7.60 -11.86
C GLY A 205 20.50 -6.81 -12.73
N LEU A 206 19.34 -6.48 -12.19
CA LEU A 206 18.38 -5.59 -12.81
C LEU A 206 19.06 -4.21 -12.99
N THR A 207 19.47 -3.86 -14.20
CA THR A 207 19.85 -2.49 -14.53
C THR A 207 18.59 -1.64 -14.56
N GLN A 208 18.61 -0.45 -13.93
CA GLN A 208 17.55 0.53 -14.16
C GLN A 208 17.47 0.73 -15.68
N ARG A 209 16.34 0.36 -16.29
CA ARG A 209 16.07 0.82 -17.64
C ARG A 209 16.03 2.34 -17.54
N ASP A 210 16.86 3.00 -18.33
CA ASP A 210 16.70 4.41 -18.62
C ASP A 210 15.29 4.59 -19.22
N ASP A 211 14.30 4.86 -18.38
CA ASP A 211 12.98 5.30 -18.82
C ASP A 211 13.11 6.74 -19.33
N LYS A 212 13.71 6.88 -20.51
CA LYS A 212 13.38 7.92 -21.47
C LYS A 212 12.46 7.29 -22.50
N LEU A 213 11.16 7.51 -22.35
CA LEU A 213 10.18 7.64 -23.43
C LEU A 213 8.99 8.45 -22.92
#